data_AF-A0A3C1H6G9-F1
#
_entry.id   AF-A0A3C1H6G9-F1
#
_cell.length_a   1.000
_cell.length_b   1.000
_cell.length_c   1.000
_cell.angle_alpha   90.00
_cell.angle_beta   90.00
_cell.angle_gamma   90.00
#
_symmetry.space_group_name_H-M   'P 1'
#
loop_
_entity.id
_entity.type
_entity.pdbx_description
1 polymer ?
#
loop_
_entity_poly.entity_id
_entity_poly.type
_entity_poly.pdbx_seq_one_letter_code
_entity_poly.pdbx_strand_id
1 'polypeptide(L)' 'MIAALVLVPPALRAQAVMAPPATVSELQSRIQAQTSEPRFSGAHWGIKVISLETGQTLYERDPLKRLIPASNTKLFT' A
#
# COMPACT_ATOMS: atom_id res chain seq x y z
N MET A 1 -12.08 28.70 35.49
CA MET A 1 -11.63 27.34 35.09
C MET A 1 -11.48 27.32 33.57
N ILE A 2 -10.29 27.63 33.06
CA ILE A 2 -10.02 27.62 31.62
C ILE A 2 -9.60 26.19 31.28
N ALA A 3 -10.40 25.48 30.49
CA ALA A 3 -10.03 24.17 29.96
C ALA A 3 -8.98 24.36 28.87
N ALA A 4 -7.75 23.90 29.12
CA ALA A 4 -6.71 23.85 28.10
C ALA A 4 -7.06 22.74 27.10
N LEU A 5 -7.43 23.15 25.88
CA LEU A 5 -7.56 22.24 24.75
C LEU A 5 -6.14 21.82 24.33
N VAL A 6 -5.72 20.61 24.70
CA VAL A 6 -4.45 20.05 24.24
C VAL A 6 -4.61 19.66 22.76
N LEU A 7 -4.03 20.47 21.87
CA LEU A 7 -3.87 20.13 20.46
C LEU A 7 -2.84 19.01 20.35
N VAL A 8 -3.30 17.78 20.17
CA VAL A 8 -2.42 16.64 19.87
C VAL A 8 -1.85 16.85 18.46
N PRO A 9 -0.52 16.93 18.28
CA PRO A 9 0.07 17.08 16.96
C PRO A 9 -0.24 15.83 16.11
N PRO A 10 -0.65 15.99 14.83
CA PRO A 10 -1.02 14.87 13.94
C PRO A 10 0.13 13.90 13.65
N ALA A 11 1.36 14.27 14.04
CA ALA A 11 2.59 13.52 13.82
C ALA A 11 2.69 12.22 14.63
N LEU A 12 1.82 12.01 15.63
CA LEU A 12 1.76 10.76 16.39
C LEU A 12 0.39 10.08 16.25
N ARG A 13 -0.12 9.96 15.02
CA ARG A 13 -0.96 8.79 14.71
C ARG A 13 -0.05 7.59 14.97
N ALA A 14 -0.23 6.92 16.11
CA ALA A 14 0.26 5.58 16.28
C ALA A 14 -0.14 4.84 14.98
N GLN A 15 0.84 4.38 14.22
CA GLN A 15 0.57 3.44 13.15
C GLN A 15 0.02 2.22 13.89
N ALA A 16 -1.30 2.15 14.01
CA ALA A 16 -1.95 0.99 14.56
C ALA A 16 -1.39 -0.18 13.77
N VAL A 17 -0.72 -1.11 14.45
CA VAL A 17 -0.21 -2.32 13.81
C VAL A 17 -1.46 -3.03 13.30
N MET A 18 -1.74 -2.87 12.01
CA MET A 18 -2.88 -3.53 11.39
C MET A 18 -2.60 -5.02 11.47
N ALA A 19 -3.53 -5.77 12.07
CA ALA A 19 -3.46 -7.22 12.01
C ALA A 19 -3.32 -7.65 10.54
N PRO A 20 -2.50 -8.68 10.24
CA PRO A 20 -2.40 -9.22 8.90
C PRO A 20 -3.80 -9.55 8.34
N PRO A 21 -4.02 -9.42 7.02
CA PRO A 21 -5.28 -9.83 6.43
C PRO A 21 -5.49 -11.33 6.66
N ALA A 22 -6.69 -11.71 7.10
CA ALA A 22 -7.05 -13.10 7.38
C ALA A 22 -7.32 -13.90 6.10
N THR A 23 -7.60 -13.21 4.99
CA THR A 23 -7.90 -13.83 3.69
C THR A 23 -7.22 -13.08 2.55
N VAL A 24 -7.05 -13.76 1.40
CA VAL A 24 -6.54 -13.13 0.18
C VAL A 24 -7.47 -11.99 -0.28
N SER A 25 -8.80 -12.17 -0.21
CA SER A 25 -9.77 -11.13 -0.57
C SER A 25 -9.61 -9.87 0.28
N GLU A 26 -9.34 -10.03 1.58
CA GLU A 26 -9.07 -8.91 2.46
C GLU A 26 -7.76 -8.19 2.09
N LEU A 27 -6.69 -8.94 1.78
CA LEU A 27 -5.44 -8.36 1.28
C LEU A 27 -5.67 -7.53 0.01
N GLN A 28 -6.36 -8.10 -0.97
CA GLN A 28 -6.67 -7.44 -2.25
C GLN A 28 -7.47 -6.15 -2.02
N SER A 29 -8.48 -6.19 -1.16
CA SER A 29 -9.31 -5.04 -0.80
C SER A 29 -8.50 -3.93 -0.12
N ARG A 30 -7.60 -4.30 0.80
CA ARG A 30 -6.71 -3.33 1.48
C ARG A 30 -5.74 -2.66 0.50
N ILE A 31 -5.12 -3.42 -0.41
CA ILE A 31 -4.24 -2.87 -1.46
C ILE A 31 -5.03 -1.93 -2.37
N GLN A 32 -6.21 -2.36 -2.83
CA GLN A 32 -7.07 -1.53 -3.67
C GLN A 32 -7.47 -0.23 -2.97
N ALA A 33 -7.88 -0.28 -1.71
CA ALA A 33 -8.27 0.91 -0.96
C ALA A 33 -7.12 1.92 -0.83
N GLN A 34 -5.92 1.47 -0.47
CA GLN A 34 -4.74 2.33 -0.33
C GLN A 34 -4.31 2.96 -1.65
N THR A 35 -4.25 2.14 -2.71
CA THR A 35 -3.75 2.58 -4.03
C THR A 35 -4.78 3.40 -4.82
N SER A 36 -6.01 3.50 -4.32
CA SER A 36 -7.09 4.30 -4.93
C SER A 36 -7.42 5.55 -4.12
N GLU A 37 -6.63 5.89 -3.09
CA GLU A 37 -6.83 7.12 -2.34
C GLU A 37 -6.72 8.37 -3.23
N PRO A 38 -7.54 9.42 -3.03
CA PRO A 38 -7.59 10.59 -3.92
C PRO A 38 -6.25 11.30 -4.14
N ARG A 39 -5.34 11.24 -3.15
CA ARG A 39 -3.98 11.78 -3.26
C ARG A 39 -3.13 11.15 -4.37
N PHE A 40 -3.52 9.98 -4.85
CA PHE A 40 -2.86 9.25 -5.94
C PHE A 40 -3.59 9.37 -7.28
N SER A 41 -4.55 10.29 -7.42
CA SER A 41 -5.34 10.47 -8.65
C SER A 41 -4.51 10.73 -9.92
N GLY A 42 -3.33 11.34 -9.80
CA GLY A 42 -2.39 11.53 -10.91
C GLY A 42 -1.29 10.47 -11.01
N ALA A 43 -1.28 9.47 -10.12
CA ALA A 43 -0.24 8.44 -10.08
C ALA A 43 -0.63 7.20 -10.88
N HIS A 44 0.38 6.44 -11.29
CA HIS A 44 0.22 5.11 -11.87
C HIS A 44 0.82 4.05 -10.93
N TRP A 45 0.10 2.94 -10.75
CA TRP A 45 0.52 1.82 -9.92
C TRP A 45 0.65 0.57 -10.78
N GLY A 46 1.86 0.01 -10.85
CA GLY A 46 2.10 -1.35 -11.36
C GLY A 46 2.37 -2.27 -10.17
N ILE A 47 1.48 -3.23 -9.92
CA ILE A 47 1.54 -4.12 -8.77
C ILE A 47 1.34 -5.55 -9.23
N LYS A 48 2.23 -6.45 -8.77
CA LYS A 48 2.08 -7.90 -8.91
C LYS A 48 2.53 -8.55 -7.61
N VAL A 49 1.63 -9.31 -6.99
CA VAL A 49 1.88 -10.05 -5.76
C VAL A 49 1.66 -11.53 -6.07
N ILE A 50 2.68 -12.34 -5.81
CA ILE A 50 2.65 -13.79 -6.05
C ILE A 50 2.98 -14.55 -4.77
N SER A 51 2.36 -15.70 -4.58
CA SER A 51 2.81 -16.68 -3.61
C SER A 51 4.13 -17.28 -4.08
N LEU A 52 5.17 -17.23 -3.24
CA LEU A 52 6.46 -17.85 -3.56
C LEU A 52 6.41 -19.38 -3.46
N GLU A 53 5.51 -19.93 -2.64
CA GLU A 53 5.35 -21.37 -2.47
C GLU A 53 4.63 -22.01 -3.68
N THR A 54 3.55 -21.39 -4.13
CA THR A 54 2.66 -21.98 -5.14
C THR A 54 2.75 -21.34 -6.52
N GLY A 55 3.40 -20.17 -6.64
CA GLY A 55 3.39 -19.36 -7.85
C GLY A 55 2.05 -18.68 -8.15
N GLN A 56 1.04 -18.87 -7.29
CA GLN A 56 -0.28 -18.30 -7.48
C GLN A 56 -0.22 -16.77 -7.44
N THR A 57 -0.86 -16.11 -8.41
CA THR A 57 -1.04 -14.67 -8.38
C THR A 57 -2.11 -14.31 -7.34
N LEU A 58 -1.74 -13.50 -6.35
CA LEU A 58 -2.60 -13.08 -5.25
C LEU A 58 -3.25 -11.71 -5.52
N TYR A 59 -2.56 -10.83 -6.27
CA TYR A 59 -3.09 -9.53 -6.68
C TYR A 59 -2.30 -8.98 -7.85
N GLU A 60 -2.98 -8.36 -8.81
CA GLU A 60 -2.34 -7.63 -9.91
C GLU A 60 -3.09 -6.33 -10.21
N ARG A 61 -2.33 -5.29 -10.59
CA ARG A 61 -2.81 -4.05 -11.18
C ARG A 61 -1.77 -3.58 -12.18
N ASP A 62 -2.17 -3.44 -13.44
CA ASP A 62 -1.29 -3.00 -14.53
C ASP A 62 0.10 -3.68 -14.54
N PRO A 63 0.20 -5.02 -14.40
CA PRO A 63 1.47 -5.71 -14.13
C PRO A 63 2.51 -5.59 -15.25
N LEU A 64 2.09 -5.19 -16.46
CA LEU A 64 2.94 -5.01 -17.64
C LEU A 64 3.12 -3.54 -18.05
N LYS A 65 2.57 -2.59 -17.28
CA LYS A 65 2.73 -1.17 -17.57
C LYS A 65 4.18 -0.75 -17.32
N ARG A 66 4.80 -0.10 -18.31
CA ARG A 66 6.15 0.45 -18.17
C ARG A 66 6.13 1.66 -17.25
N LEU A 67 6.95 1.62 -16.21
CA LEU A 67 7.15 2.69 -15.23
C LEU A 67 8.65 3.00 -15.13
N ILE A 68 8.99 4.14 -14.54
CA ILE A 68 10.38 4.49 -14.24
C ILE A 68 10.79 3.74 -12.95
N PRO A 69 11.71 2.76 -12.99
CA PRO A 69 12.01 1.89 -11.84
C PRO A 69 12.87 2.55 -10.76
N ALA A 70 13.51 3.69 -11.06
CA ALA A 70 14.48 4.33 -10.18
C ALA A 70 15.54 3.32 -9.68
N SER A 71 15.82 3.28 -8.38
CA SER A 71 16.81 2.35 -7.80
C SER A 71 16.42 0.87 -7.92
N ASN A 72 15.18 0.51 -8.26
CA ASN A 72 14.81 -0.89 -8.48
C ASN A 72 15.51 -1.50 -9.69
N THR A 73 16.09 -0.68 -10.59
CA THR A 73 17.01 -1.17 -11.63
C THR A 73 18.15 -2.02 -11.07
N LYS A 74 18.60 -1.75 -9.82
CA LYS A 74 19.63 -2.53 -9.13
C LYS A 74 19.27 -4.00 -8.93
N LEU A 75 18.01 -4.38 -9.04
CA LEU A 75 17.60 -5.78 -8.97
C LEU A 75 18.00 -6.57 -10.23
N PHE A 76 18.37 -5.90 -11.31
CA PHE A 76 18.70 -6.49 -12.62
C PHE A 76 20.17 -6.31 -13.03
N THR A 77 20.99 -5.62 -12.23
CA THR A 77 22.39 -5.28 -12.50
C THR A 77 23.26 -5.63 -11.31
#